data_AF-A0A081A8N7-F1
#
_entry.id   AF-A0A081A8N7-F1
#
_cell.length_a   1.000
_cell.length_b   1.000
_cell.length_c   1.000
_cell.angle_alpha   90.00
_cell.angle_beta   90.00
_cell.angle_gamma   90.00
#
_symmetry.space_group_name_H-M   'P 1'
#
loop_
_entity.id
_entity.type
_entity.pdbx_description
1 polymer ?
#
loop_
_entity_poly.entity_id
_entity_poly.type
_entity_poly.pdbx_seq_one_letter_code
_entity_poly.pdbx_strand_id
1 'polypeptide(L)'
;MIKSYGTEAVDFAREEDAFIDRPVSSHRRHSWGVMVFAAALGVAGVSCVVTMHNALVSQQEVLAKMQQQLDAMSSVGMLDEDSTWNSGKKLKKAKKFPTKFAVDYVTPLKTQDERGTCWDFATVGVLENSYRQQGIAHGWLQEDEYMAISEQAYGAEVLRLCAGPPGSPQQVACLIPGNGIWKNSTEGGDATLLVYLMNGLKDNIYPHSICPYYPDDGNDTVCPGLTSEKRQTNPLSLKIKKMDTLMDEMSIKHTMLKHRQAMSLTTATPYTTHYYPCIGELAAQGRCNPASTECTLCPPELSMTTCCVPIEMGENYNMDGEFITSHVMTPEGGHVMTL
;
A
#
# COMPACT_ATOMS: atom_id res chain seq x y z
N MET A 1 -20.80 29.11 27.62
CA MET A 1 -20.77 29.16 26.15
C MET A 1 -19.60 28.31 25.68
N ILE A 2 -19.89 27.04 25.40
CA ILE A 2 -18.93 26.03 24.94
C ILE A 2 -19.33 25.71 23.50
N LYS A 3 -18.41 25.89 22.55
CA LYS A 3 -18.60 25.51 21.14
C LYS A 3 -17.86 24.19 20.92
N SER A 4 -18.66 23.15 20.68
CA SER A 4 -18.24 21.83 20.19
C SER A 4 -17.84 21.94 18.72
N TYR A 5 -16.70 21.34 18.33
CA TYR A 5 -16.37 21.07 16.94
C TYR A 5 -16.71 19.62 16.63
N GLY A 6 -17.53 19.46 15.59
CA GLY A 6 -18.29 18.26 15.28
C GLY A 6 -17.48 17.17 14.59
N THR A 7 -17.94 15.94 14.84
CA THR A 7 -17.74 14.75 14.03
C THR A 7 -18.42 14.94 12.67
N GLU A 8 -17.65 15.03 11.59
CA GLU A 8 -18.20 14.88 10.24
C GLU A 8 -18.42 13.40 9.97
N ALA A 9 -19.69 12.98 10.03
CA ALA A 9 -20.14 11.73 9.45
C ALA A 9 -20.11 11.88 7.92
N VAL A 10 -19.39 10.99 7.25
CA VAL A 10 -19.35 10.94 5.79
C VAL A 10 -20.71 10.41 5.31
N ASP A 11 -21.47 11.25 4.63
CA ASP A 11 -22.77 10.89 4.04
C ASP A 11 -22.56 9.91 2.87
N PHE A 12 -23.21 8.75 2.93
CA PHE A 12 -23.18 7.74 1.87
C PHE A 12 -24.11 8.16 0.72
N ALA A 13 -23.60 8.17 -0.52
CA ALA A 13 -24.39 8.42 -1.71
C ALA A 13 -25.50 7.36 -1.90
N ARG A 14 -26.70 7.80 -2.27
CA ARG A 14 -27.90 6.96 -2.44
C ARG A 14 -27.94 6.29 -3.81
N GLU A 15 -28.62 5.14 -3.85
CA GLU A 15 -28.77 4.21 -4.98
C GLU A 15 -29.50 4.79 -6.22
N GLU A 16 -30.01 6.02 -6.15
CA GLU A 16 -30.94 6.61 -7.12
C GLU A 16 -30.24 7.40 -8.25
N ASP A 17 -28.93 7.63 -8.16
CA ASP A 17 -28.17 8.43 -9.14
C ASP A 17 -27.70 7.65 -10.38
N ALA A 18 -28.10 6.38 -10.52
CA ALA A 18 -27.46 5.45 -11.46
C ALA A 18 -27.95 5.47 -12.92
N PHE A 19 -29.09 6.10 -13.27
CA PHE A 19 -29.61 6.01 -14.65
C PHE A 19 -30.40 7.24 -15.10
N ILE A 20 -29.76 8.14 -15.86
CA ILE A 20 -30.45 9.05 -16.79
C ILE A 20 -29.66 9.13 -18.10
N ASP A 21 -30.21 8.52 -19.15
CA ASP A 21 -29.76 8.67 -20.54
C ASP A 21 -30.15 10.04 -21.11
N ARG A 22 -29.20 10.75 -21.73
CA ARG A 22 -29.48 11.75 -22.77
C ARG A 22 -28.39 11.79 -23.86
N PRO A 23 -28.76 12.03 -25.14
CA PRO A 23 -27.87 11.88 -26.28
C PRO A 23 -27.01 13.13 -26.53
N VAL A 24 -25.76 12.92 -26.96
CA VAL A 24 -24.81 13.97 -27.35
C VAL A 24 -24.92 14.24 -28.85
N SER A 25 -25.06 15.51 -29.24
CA SER A 25 -24.98 15.96 -30.64
C SER A 25 -23.53 16.31 -31.01
N SER A 26 -23.15 15.99 -32.25
CA SER A 26 -21.80 16.23 -32.78
C SER A 26 -21.70 17.59 -33.46
N HIS A 27 -20.59 18.30 -33.26
CA HIS A 27 -20.12 19.31 -34.21
C HIS A 27 -18.62 19.20 -34.50
N ARG A 28 -18.31 18.98 -35.77
CA ARG A 28 -16.99 19.12 -36.41
C ARG A 28 -16.61 20.59 -36.53
N ARG A 29 -15.33 20.93 -36.29
CA ARG A 29 -14.63 22.01 -37.00
C ARG A 29 -13.17 21.65 -37.29
N HIS A 30 -12.71 22.16 -38.42
CA HIS A 30 -11.49 21.81 -39.15
C HIS A 30 -10.29 22.69 -38.77
N SER A 31 -9.12 22.08 -38.93
CA SER A 31 -7.73 22.55 -39.02
C SER A 31 -7.44 24.01 -39.42
N TRP A 32 -6.44 24.63 -38.77
CA TRP A 32 -5.22 25.20 -39.38
C TRP A 32 -4.24 25.66 -38.28
N GLY A 33 -2.95 25.32 -38.37
CA GLY A 33 -1.90 25.90 -37.50
C GLY A 33 -0.77 25.01 -37.02
N VAL A 34 -0.23 24.11 -37.86
CA VAL A 34 1.01 23.37 -37.54
C VAL A 34 2.19 24.17 -38.10
N MET A 35 2.90 24.91 -37.25
CA MET A 35 4.32 25.34 -37.39
C MET A 35 4.75 26.42 -36.37
N VAL A 36 3.97 26.66 -35.31
CA VAL A 36 4.39 27.50 -34.16
C VAL A 36 4.56 26.68 -32.86
N PHE A 37 4.10 25.42 -32.83
CA PHE A 37 4.07 24.61 -31.60
C PHE A 37 5.40 23.98 -31.18
N ALA A 38 6.39 23.82 -32.07
CA ALA A 38 7.60 23.07 -31.74
C ALA A 38 8.54 23.80 -30.75
N ALA A 39 8.61 25.13 -30.80
CA ALA A 39 9.45 25.90 -29.87
C ALA A 39 8.75 26.16 -28.51
N ALA A 40 7.42 26.30 -28.51
CA ALA A 40 6.63 26.50 -27.29
C ALA A 40 6.55 25.21 -26.44
N LEU A 41 6.52 24.02 -27.07
CA LEU A 41 6.51 22.74 -26.37
C LEU A 41 7.85 22.42 -25.70
N GLY A 42 8.99 22.87 -26.26
CA GLY A 42 10.32 22.68 -25.65
C GLY A 42 10.51 23.49 -24.36
N VAL A 43 10.03 24.74 -24.34
CA VAL A 43 10.14 25.62 -23.15
C VAL A 43 9.07 25.28 -22.10
N ALA A 44 7.88 24.86 -22.54
CA ALA A 44 6.84 24.36 -21.63
C ALA A 44 7.23 23.01 -21.00
N GLY A 45 7.89 22.11 -21.73
CA GLY A 45 8.34 20.82 -21.22
C GLY A 45 9.41 20.95 -20.13
N VAL A 46 10.44 21.80 -20.35
CA VAL A 46 11.47 22.05 -19.34
C VAL A 46 10.90 22.80 -18.13
N SER A 47 10.01 23.78 -18.35
CA SER A 47 9.31 24.46 -17.26
C SER A 47 8.43 23.49 -16.44
N CYS A 48 7.73 22.56 -17.10
CA CYS A 48 6.87 21.59 -16.44
C CYS A 48 7.69 20.60 -15.58
N VAL A 49 8.82 20.12 -16.09
CA VAL A 49 9.72 19.22 -15.36
C VAL A 49 10.36 19.92 -14.16
N VAL A 50 10.77 21.19 -14.30
CA VAL A 50 11.29 22.00 -13.17
C VAL A 50 10.19 22.29 -12.14
N THR A 51 8.96 22.58 -12.58
CA THR A 51 7.84 22.76 -11.63
C THR A 51 7.43 21.47 -10.93
N MET A 52 7.51 20.32 -11.60
CA MET A 52 7.25 19.03 -10.96
C MET A 52 8.37 18.63 -9.99
N HIS A 53 9.64 18.89 -10.32
CA HIS A 53 10.75 18.66 -9.39
C HIS A 53 10.67 19.57 -8.17
N ASN A 54 10.40 20.86 -8.37
CA ASN A 54 10.19 21.80 -7.26
C ASN A 54 8.93 21.47 -6.44
N ALA A 55 7.87 20.97 -7.07
CA ALA A 55 6.68 20.49 -6.36
C ALA A 55 6.99 19.25 -5.52
N LEU A 56 7.74 18.28 -6.04
CA LEU A 56 8.15 17.07 -5.31
C LEU A 56 9.07 17.39 -4.13
N VAL A 57 10.05 18.27 -4.33
CA VAL A 57 10.95 18.76 -3.27
C VAL A 57 10.16 19.53 -2.22
N SER A 58 9.20 20.38 -2.63
CA SER A 58 8.33 21.08 -1.67
C SER A 58 7.40 20.12 -0.90
N GLN A 59 6.95 19.03 -1.53
CA GLN A 59 6.18 17.99 -0.87
C GLN A 59 7.03 17.19 0.12
N GLN A 60 8.29 16.88 -0.22
CA GLN A 60 9.24 16.26 0.70
C GLN A 60 9.56 17.16 1.90
N GLU A 61 9.69 18.48 1.71
CA GLU A 61 9.87 19.41 2.82
C GLU A 61 8.64 19.52 3.72
N VAL A 62 7.43 19.48 3.14
CA VAL A 62 6.18 19.46 3.90
C VAL A 62 6.03 18.14 4.67
N LEU A 63 6.37 17.01 4.07
CA LEU A 63 6.40 15.70 4.74
C LEU A 63 7.45 15.65 5.85
N ALA A 64 8.65 16.21 5.64
CA ALA A 64 9.69 16.29 6.67
C ALA A 64 9.28 17.22 7.83
N LYS A 65 8.61 18.34 7.53
CA LYS A 65 8.06 19.24 8.57
C LYS A 65 6.88 18.61 9.30
N MET A 66 6.01 17.87 8.60
CA MET A 66 4.95 17.08 9.24
C MET A 66 5.54 15.99 10.13
N GLN A 67 6.58 15.28 9.67
CA GLN A 67 7.28 14.28 10.47
C GLN A 67 7.93 14.90 11.71
N GLN A 68 8.60 16.05 11.59
CA GLN A 68 9.13 16.78 12.75
C GLN A 68 8.04 17.26 13.71
N GLN A 69 6.87 17.68 13.21
CA GLN A 69 5.75 18.05 14.07
C GLN A 69 5.13 16.82 14.75
N LEU A 70 5.05 15.68 14.07
CA LEU A 70 4.62 14.40 14.64
C LEU A 70 5.60 13.89 15.70
N ASP A 71 6.91 14.00 15.46
CA ASP A 71 7.95 13.64 16.43
C ASP A 71 7.89 14.55 17.67
N ALA A 72 7.70 15.87 17.46
CA ALA A 72 7.51 16.83 18.55
C ALA A 72 6.23 16.57 19.35
N MET A 73 5.13 16.16 18.69
CA MET A 73 3.87 15.79 19.36
C MET A 73 3.93 14.44 20.06
N SER A 74 4.67 13.47 19.52
CA SER A 74 4.89 12.15 20.15
C SER A 74 5.69 12.25 21.46
N SER A 75 6.53 13.27 21.60
CA SER A 75 7.28 13.55 22.84
C SER A 75 6.42 14.04 24.01
N VAL A 76 5.15 14.39 23.77
CA VAL A 76 4.20 14.90 24.78
C VAL A 76 3.07 13.91 25.10
N GLY A 77 3.06 12.73 24.49
CA GLY A 77 2.04 11.69 24.70
C GLY A 77 2.16 10.95 26.04
N MET A 78 1.97 11.64 27.17
CA MET A 78 1.64 10.99 28.43
C MET A 78 0.15 10.61 28.44
N LEU A 79 -0.09 9.37 28.86
CA LEU A 79 -1.39 8.73 29.03
C LEU A 79 -2.44 9.65 29.66
N ASP A 80 -3.60 9.77 29.02
CA ASP A 80 -4.84 10.01 29.76
C ASP A 80 -5.94 9.09 29.18
N GLU A 81 -6.39 8.15 30.00
CA GLU A 81 -7.61 7.38 29.79
C GLU A 81 -8.53 7.74 30.98
N ASP A 82 -9.70 8.30 30.66
CA ASP A 82 -10.78 8.78 31.54
C ASP A 82 -10.53 10.03 32.42
N SER A 83 -10.88 11.19 31.89
CA SER A 83 -11.11 12.41 32.67
C SER A 83 -12.48 12.39 33.37
N THR A 84 -12.56 11.68 34.50
CA THR A 84 -13.43 12.10 35.60
C THR A 84 -12.56 12.62 36.74
N TRP A 85 -12.59 13.94 36.88
CA TRP A 85 -11.83 14.70 37.86
C TRP A 85 -12.31 14.35 39.28
N ASN A 86 -11.56 13.52 39.98
CA ASN A 86 -11.64 13.41 41.44
C ASN A 86 -10.22 13.34 41.99
N SER A 87 -9.82 14.39 42.70
CA SER A 87 -8.48 14.57 43.24
C SER A 87 -8.15 13.45 44.24
N GLY A 88 -7.11 12.66 43.96
CA GLY A 88 -6.54 11.77 44.98
C GLY A 88 -6.00 10.42 44.53
N LYS A 89 -5.59 10.19 43.27
CA LYS A 89 -4.97 8.91 42.87
C LYS A 89 -3.55 9.08 42.32
N LYS A 90 -2.67 8.25 42.89
CA LYS A 90 -1.26 8.05 42.52
C LYS A 90 -1.08 7.99 41.00
N LEU A 91 -0.06 8.68 40.50
CA LEU A 91 0.42 8.62 39.13
C LEU A 91 0.51 7.13 38.70
N LYS A 92 -0.40 6.69 37.83
CA LYS A 92 -0.38 5.30 37.34
C LYS A 92 0.87 5.13 36.47
N LYS A 93 1.69 4.13 36.79
CA LYS A 93 2.84 3.74 35.96
C LYS A 93 2.38 3.57 34.51
N ALA A 94 3.13 4.16 33.58
CA ALA A 94 2.85 3.99 32.16
C ALA A 94 2.87 2.50 31.81
N LYS A 95 1.80 2.04 31.15
CA LYS A 95 1.65 0.64 30.75
C LYS A 95 2.69 0.38 29.66
N LYS A 96 3.80 -0.27 30.01
CA LYS A 96 4.87 -0.61 29.06
C LYS A 96 4.33 -1.64 28.06
N PHE A 97 4.59 -1.44 26.78
CA PHE A 97 4.28 -2.43 25.76
C PHE A 97 5.01 -3.75 26.04
N PRO A 98 4.41 -4.91 25.69
CA PRO A 98 5.12 -6.18 25.76
C PRO A 98 6.34 -6.13 24.83
N THR A 99 7.39 -6.86 25.20
CA THR A 99 8.63 -6.93 24.40
C THR A 99 8.45 -7.70 23.10
N LYS A 100 7.45 -8.58 23.04
CA LYS A 100 7.04 -9.33 21.86
C LYS A 100 5.53 -9.37 21.80
N PHE A 101 4.99 -9.27 20.59
CA PHE A 101 3.56 -9.36 20.32
C PHE A 101 3.37 -10.04 18.97
N ALA A 102 2.33 -10.84 18.86
CA ALA A 102 1.87 -11.43 17.62
C ALA A 102 0.35 -11.38 17.61
N VAL A 103 -0.22 -11.15 16.43
CA VAL A 103 -1.65 -11.21 16.20
C VAL A 103 -2.07 -12.68 16.11
N ASP A 104 -3.17 -13.01 16.78
CA ASP A 104 -3.75 -14.36 16.70
C ASP A 104 -4.55 -14.54 15.39
N TYR A 105 -4.74 -15.79 14.97
CA TYR A 105 -5.60 -16.15 13.84
C TYR A 105 -5.17 -15.55 12.48
N VAL A 106 -3.89 -15.26 12.28
CA VAL A 106 -3.36 -14.92 10.95
C VAL A 106 -3.47 -16.13 10.01
N THR A 107 -3.82 -15.89 8.74
CA THR A 107 -3.91 -16.95 7.73
C THR A 107 -2.54 -17.30 7.16
N PRO A 108 -2.38 -18.47 6.49
CA PRO A 108 -1.10 -18.85 5.91
C PRO A 108 -0.54 -17.81 4.95
N LEU A 109 0.79 -17.70 4.92
CA LEU A 109 1.52 -16.82 4.01
C LEU A 109 1.17 -17.13 2.55
N LYS A 110 1.00 -16.07 1.75
CA LYS A 110 0.78 -16.15 0.30
C LYS A 110 1.86 -15.30 -0.41
N THR A 111 2.07 -15.55 -1.70
CA THR A 111 3.03 -14.83 -2.54
C THR A 111 2.31 -14.10 -3.65
N GLN A 112 2.68 -12.84 -3.87
CA GLN A 112 2.26 -12.04 -5.02
C GLN A 112 3.16 -12.27 -6.25
N ASP A 113 4.26 -13.00 -6.05
CA ASP A 113 5.29 -13.24 -7.05
C ASP A 113 5.76 -11.93 -7.70
N GLU A 114 5.85 -11.85 -9.02
CA GLU A 114 6.44 -10.72 -9.74
C GLU A 114 5.46 -9.56 -10.01
N ARG A 115 4.20 -9.67 -9.54
CA ARG A 115 3.15 -8.70 -9.83
C ARG A 115 3.04 -7.63 -8.76
N GLY A 116 2.66 -6.41 -9.14
CA GLY A 116 2.36 -5.28 -8.25
C GLY A 116 1.04 -5.41 -7.47
N THR A 117 0.69 -6.63 -7.06
CA THR A 117 -0.47 -7.00 -6.25
C THR A 117 -0.06 -7.15 -4.78
N CYS A 118 0.63 -6.16 -4.20
CA CYS A 118 0.90 -6.18 -2.76
C CYS A 118 -0.31 -5.71 -1.95
N TRP A 119 -1.04 -4.74 -2.50
CA TRP A 119 -2.15 -4.04 -1.85
C TRP A 119 -3.43 -4.88 -1.73
N ASP A 120 -3.73 -5.71 -2.73
CA ASP A 120 -4.81 -6.70 -2.68
C ASP A 120 -4.47 -7.82 -1.69
N PHE A 121 -3.26 -8.36 -1.70
CA PHE A 121 -2.82 -9.35 -0.72
C PHE A 121 -2.90 -8.80 0.71
N ALA A 122 -2.38 -7.59 0.93
CA ALA A 122 -2.43 -6.96 2.24
C ALA A 122 -3.88 -6.71 2.71
N THR A 123 -4.75 -6.23 1.79
CA THR A 123 -6.17 -6.03 2.08
C THR A 123 -6.86 -7.35 2.40
N VAL A 124 -6.66 -8.37 1.57
CA VAL A 124 -7.23 -9.70 1.77
C VAL A 124 -6.75 -10.32 3.07
N GLY A 125 -5.46 -10.21 3.42
CA GLY A 125 -4.92 -10.71 4.69
C GLY A 125 -5.63 -10.11 5.91
N VAL A 126 -5.90 -8.81 5.90
CA VAL A 126 -6.67 -8.13 6.97
C VAL A 126 -8.12 -8.62 7.01
N LEU A 127 -8.76 -8.80 5.84
CA LEU A 127 -10.13 -9.29 5.74
C LEU A 127 -10.25 -10.73 6.24
N GLU A 128 -9.34 -11.61 5.83
CA GLU A 128 -9.30 -13.01 6.27
C GLU A 128 -9.07 -13.13 7.77
N ASN A 129 -8.15 -12.35 8.34
CA ASN A 129 -7.94 -12.30 9.79
C ASN A 129 -9.22 -11.88 10.51
N SER A 130 -9.90 -10.84 10.02
CA SER A 130 -11.17 -10.36 10.58
C SER A 130 -12.28 -11.41 10.48
N TYR A 131 -12.40 -12.08 9.33
CA TYR A 131 -13.35 -13.16 9.10
C TYR A 131 -13.10 -14.35 10.01
N ARG A 132 -11.84 -14.76 10.19
CA ARG A 132 -11.48 -15.88 11.05
C ARG A 132 -11.75 -15.58 12.52
N GLN A 133 -11.37 -14.38 12.99
CA GLN A 133 -11.70 -13.93 14.34
C GLN A 133 -13.21 -13.97 14.61
N GLN A 134 -14.00 -13.47 13.65
CA GLN A 134 -15.46 -13.51 13.76
C GLN A 134 -15.99 -14.95 13.74
N GLY A 135 -15.54 -15.78 12.81
CA GLY A 135 -15.97 -17.16 12.67
C GLY A 135 -15.72 -17.98 13.94
N ILE A 136 -14.54 -17.83 14.55
CA ILE A 136 -14.20 -18.50 15.81
C ILE A 136 -15.05 -17.96 16.95
N ALA A 137 -15.18 -16.63 17.08
CA ALA A 137 -15.97 -16.00 18.16
C ALA A 137 -17.46 -16.41 18.13
N HIS A 138 -18.00 -16.72 16.95
CA HIS A 138 -19.37 -17.18 16.76
C HIS A 138 -19.52 -18.72 16.72
N GLY A 139 -18.42 -19.47 16.80
CA GLY A 139 -18.43 -20.93 16.71
C GLY A 139 -18.73 -21.50 15.31
N TRP A 140 -18.50 -20.71 14.26
CA TRP A 140 -18.65 -21.12 12.86
C TRP A 140 -17.40 -21.79 12.29
N LEU A 141 -16.24 -21.47 12.85
CA LEU A 141 -14.94 -22.01 12.46
C LEU A 141 -14.23 -22.56 13.70
N GLN A 142 -13.52 -23.67 13.53
CA GLN A 142 -12.55 -24.15 14.52
C GLN A 142 -11.29 -23.27 14.50
N GLU A 143 -10.45 -23.37 15.54
CA GLU A 143 -9.22 -22.58 15.64
C GLU A 143 -8.22 -22.87 14.51
N ASP A 144 -8.22 -24.07 13.95
CA ASP A 144 -7.38 -24.51 12.83
C ASP A 144 -8.02 -24.33 11.45
N GLU A 145 -9.25 -23.83 11.39
CA GLU A 145 -9.96 -23.53 10.15
C GLU A 145 -9.81 -22.05 9.75
N TYR A 146 -9.81 -21.81 8.45
CA TYR A 146 -9.86 -20.45 7.89
C TYR A 146 -10.57 -20.46 6.54
N MET A 147 -11.15 -19.32 6.19
CA MET A 147 -11.71 -19.08 4.85
C MET A 147 -10.71 -18.24 4.07
N ALA A 148 -10.26 -18.77 2.93
CA ALA A 148 -9.39 -18.06 2.01
C ALA A 148 -10.23 -17.25 1.02
N ILE A 149 -9.91 -15.97 0.86
CA ILE A 149 -10.46 -15.06 -0.14
C ILE A 149 -9.52 -15.09 -1.36
N SER A 150 -10.08 -14.89 -2.56
CA SER A 150 -9.32 -14.81 -3.81
C SER A 150 -8.78 -13.39 -4.02
N GLU A 151 -7.47 -13.21 -3.93
CA GLU A 151 -6.76 -11.98 -4.31
C GLU A 151 -7.01 -11.63 -5.78
N GLN A 152 -6.95 -12.64 -6.66
CA GLN A 152 -7.20 -12.47 -8.08
C GLN A 152 -8.61 -11.92 -8.37
N ALA A 153 -9.63 -12.48 -7.71
CA ALA A 153 -11.00 -11.99 -7.86
C ALA A 153 -11.16 -10.59 -7.25
N TYR A 154 -10.51 -10.32 -6.11
CA TYR A 154 -10.54 -9.00 -5.47
C TYR A 154 -9.92 -7.93 -6.37
N GLY A 155 -8.71 -8.15 -6.90
CA GLY A 155 -8.05 -7.26 -7.84
C GLY A 155 -8.90 -7.02 -9.09
N ALA A 156 -9.43 -8.08 -9.70
CA ALA A 156 -10.28 -7.98 -10.88
C ALA A 156 -11.58 -7.17 -10.62
N GLU A 157 -12.21 -7.33 -9.45
CA GLU A 157 -13.39 -6.55 -9.08
C GLU A 157 -13.07 -5.08 -8.80
N VAL A 158 -11.92 -4.79 -8.18
CA VAL A 158 -11.44 -3.41 -8.03
C VAL A 158 -11.24 -2.77 -9.41
N LEU A 159 -10.53 -3.43 -10.32
CA LEU A 159 -10.33 -2.94 -11.69
C LEU A 159 -11.66 -2.71 -12.40
N ARG A 160 -12.63 -3.64 -12.28
CA ARG A 160 -13.97 -3.51 -12.85
C ARG A 160 -14.72 -2.28 -12.30
N LEU A 161 -14.65 -2.03 -11.00
CA LEU A 161 -15.28 -0.87 -10.36
C LEU A 161 -14.61 0.44 -10.79
N CYS A 162 -13.28 0.43 -10.91
CA CYS A 162 -12.50 1.57 -11.37
C CYS A 162 -12.69 1.86 -12.87
N ALA A 163 -13.01 0.86 -13.68
CA ALA A 163 -13.36 1.01 -15.10
C ALA A 163 -14.81 1.48 -15.34
N GLY A 164 -15.53 1.88 -14.29
CA GLY A 164 -16.88 2.42 -14.37
C GLY A 164 -17.00 3.71 -15.20
N PRO A 165 -18.21 4.27 -15.36
CA PRO A 165 -18.45 5.45 -16.18
C PRO A 165 -17.53 6.63 -15.85
N PRO A 166 -17.04 7.38 -16.86
CA PRO A 166 -16.26 8.59 -16.67
C PRO A 166 -16.87 9.55 -15.64
N GLY A 167 -16.12 9.88 -14.59
CA GLY A 167 -16.54 10.80 -13.53
C GLY A 167 -17.44 10.20 -12.45
N SER A 168 -17.73 8.89 -12.49
CA SER A 168 -18.42 8.21 -11.38
C SER A 168 -17.59 8.26 -10.09
N PRO A 169 -18.21 8.32 -8.89
CA PRO A 169 -17.48 8.36 -7.62
C PRO A 169 -16.46 7.23 -7.47
N GLN A 170 -16.80 6.03 -7.94
CA GLN A 170 -15.92 4.85 -7.88
C GLN A 170 -14.71 5.02 -8.81
N GLN A 171 -14.91 5.47 -10.05
CA GLN A 171 -13.78 5.73 -10.95
C GLN A 171 -12.86 6.81 -10.38
N VAL A 172 -13.42 7.91 -9.88
CA VAL A 172 -12.65 9.03 -9.32
C VAL A 172 -11.79 8.58 -8.13
N ALA A 173 -12.33 7.71 -7.27
CA ALA A 173 -11.57 7.14 -6.16
C ALA A 173 -10.32 6.35 -6.59
N CYS A 174 -10.30 5.81 -7.81
CA CYS A 174 -9.18 5.04 -8.32
C CYS A 174 -8.11 5.88 -9.02
N LEU A 175 -8.34 7.18 -9.22
CA LEU A 175 -7.40 8.11 -9.86
C LEU A 175 -6.30 8.58 -8.88
N ILE A 176 -5.60 7.62 -8.28
CA ILE A 176 -4.47 7.88 -7.39
C ILE A 176 -3.20 8.01 -8.23
N PRO A 177 -2.45 9.14 -8.14
CA PRO A 177 -1.20 9.30 -8.85
C PRO A 177 -0.21 8.17 -8.53
N GLY A 178 0.42 7.63 -9.57
CA GLY A 178 1.44 6.57 -9.43
C GLY A 178 0.90 5.14 -9.51
N ASN A 179 -0.43 4.92 -9.44
CA ASN A 179 -1.01 3.60 -9.66
C ASN A 179 -1.27 3.31 -11.16
N GLY A 180 -1.40 2.03 -11.49
CA GLY A 180 -1.75 1.47 -12.80
C GLY A 180 -3.23 1.10 -12.94
N ILE A 181 -4.03 1.27 -11.88
CA ILE A 181 -5.44 0.84 -11.82
C ILE A 181 -6.30 1.49 -12.91
N TRP A 182 -6.11 2.79 -13.16
CA TRP A 182 -6.82 3.50 -14.24
C TRP A 182 -6.40 3.04 -15.65
N LYS A 183 -5.28 2.31 -15.77
CA LYS A 183 -4.84 1.63 -17.00
C LYS A 183 -5.27 0.16 -17.04
N ASN A 184 -6.20 -0.25 -16.18
CA ASN A 184 -6.66 -1.62 -16.06
C ASN A 184 -5.53 -2.61 -15.69
N SER A 185 -4.66 -2.19 -14.77
CA SER A 185 -3.55 -2.98 -14.25
C SER A 185 -3.53 -2.93 -12.72
N THR A 186 -3.12 -4.01 -12.06
CA THR A 186 -3.04 -4.04 -10.60
C THR A 186 -1.82 -3.31 -10.03
N GLU A 187 -0.89 -2.86 -10.88
CA GLU A 187 0.33 -2.18 -10.44
C GLU A 187 0.04 -0.95 -9.55
N GLY A 188 0.73 -0.86 -8.41
CA GLY A 188 0.76 0.36 -7.58
C GLY A 188 -0.53 0.73 -6.85
N GLY A 189 -1.41 -0.22 -6.53
CA GLY A 189 -2.63 0.03 -5.76
C GLY A 189 -2.39 0.31 -4.26
N ASP A 190 -3.49 0.55 -3.52
CA ASP A 190 -3.45 0.88 -2.08
C ASP A 190 -4.63 0.25 -1.33
N ALA A 191 -4.43 -0.17 -0.08
CA ALA A 191 -5.45 -0.84 0.73
C ALA A 191 -6.66 0.06 1.08
N THR A 192 -6.50 1.38 1.06
CA THR A 192 -7.61 2.34 1.29
C THR A 192 -8.67 2.30 0.20
N LEU A 193 -8.36 1.76 -0.99
CA LEU A 193 -9.34 1.53 -2.06
C LEU A 193 -10.54 0.71 -1.58
N LEU A 194 -10.33 -0.18 -0.61
CA LEU A 194 -11.40 -0.96 -0.01
C LEU A 194 -12.55 -0.07 0.53
N VAL A 195 -12.22 1.03 1.23
CA VAL A 195 -13.22 1.94 1.81
C VAL A 195 -13.92 2.73 0.72
N TYR A 196 -13.18 3.25 -0.24
CA TYR A 196 -13.76 4.05 -1.33
C TYR A 196 -14.65 3.22 -2.26
N LEU A 197 -14.33 1.95 -2.43
CA LEU A 197 -15.07 1.03 -3.30
C LEU A 197 -16.05 0.14 -2.55
N MET A 198 -16.26 0.36 -1.24
CA MET A 198 -17.07 -0.51 -0.38
C MET A 198 -18.49 -0.74 -0.91
N ASN A 199 -19.10 0.29 -1.52
CA ASN A 199 -20.44 0.16 -2.12
C ASN A 199 -20.50 -0.91 -3.21
N GLY A 200 -19.41 -1.08 -3.97
CA GLY A 200 -19.27 -2.14 -4.97
C GLY A 200 -18.70 -3.43 -4.37
N LEU A 201 -17.73 -3.35 -3.47
CA LEU A 201 -17.00 -4.51 -2.95
C LEU A 201 -17.76 -5.31 -1.88
N LYS A 202 -18.80 -4.73 -1.25
CA LYS A 202 -19.52 -5.36 -0.13
C LYS A 202 -19.99 -6.77 -0.41
N ASP A 203 -20.48 -7.04 -1.61
CA ASP A 203 -20.99 -8.36 -2.01
C ASP A 203 -20.12 -8.96 -3.14
N ASN A 204 -18.95 -8.39 -3.39
CA ASN A 204 -18.03 -8.76 -4.47
C ASN A 204 -16.64 -9.17 -3.96
N ILE A 205 -16.60 -9.80 -2.79
CA ILE A 205 -15.43 -10.57 -2.34
C ILE A 205 -15.73 -12.06 -2.40
N TYR A 206 -14.78 -12.87 -2.86
CA TYR A 206 -15.08 -14.25 -3.23
C TYR A 206 -14.12 -15.24 -2.60
N PRO A 207 -14.56 -16.49 -2.34
CA PRO A 207 -13.66 -17.52 -1.84
C PRO A 207 -12.59 -17.84 -2.87
N HIS A 208 -11.39 -18.21 -2.40
CA HIS A 208 -10.23 -18.56 -3.21
C HIS A 208 -10.56 -19.55 -4.34
N SER A 209 -11.47 -20.51 -4.08
CA SER A 209 -11.90 -21.53 -5.04
C SER A 209 -12.54 -20.99 -6.32
N ILE A 210 -13.01 -19.74 -6.34
CA ILE A 210 -13.59 -19.16 -7.56
C ILE A 210 -12.51 -18.88 -8.61
N CYS A 211 -11.29 -18.58 -8.15
CA CYS A 211 -10.26 -17.99 -8.97
C CYS A 211 -8.91 -18.06 -8.24
N PRO A 212 -8.12 -19.09 -8.54
CA PRO A 212 -6.73 -19.16 -8.10
C PRO A 212 -5.94 -17.95 -8.59
N TYR A 213 -4.90 -17.61 -7.85
CA TYR A 213 -4.01 -16.50 -8.21
C TYR A 213 -3.16 -16.86 -9.43
N TYR A 214 -3.01 -15.90 -10.35
CA TYR A 214 -2.11 -16.02 -11.51
C TYR A 214 -0.82 -15.25 -11.19
N PRO A 215 0.33 -15.94 -11.10
CA PRO A 215 1.59 -15.32 -10.72
C PRO A 215 2.20 -14.47 -11.85
N ASP A 216 1.83 -14.77 -13.10
CA ASP A 216 2.40 -14.10 -14.27
C ASP A 216 1.68 -12.79 -14.61
N ASP A 217 2.44 -11.80 -15.05
CA ASP A 217 1.95 -10.52 -15.56
C ASP A 217 0.92 -10.67 -16.70
N GLY A 218 0.08 -9.63 -16.86
CA GLY A 218 -0.93 -9.56 -17.92
C GLY A 218 -2.22 -10.30 -17.62
N ASN A 219 -2.34 -10.89 -16.42
CA ASN A 219 -3.52 -11.61 -15.95
C ASN A 219 -4.40 -10.77 -15.01
N ASP A 220 -4.22 -9.45 -14.95
CA ASP A 220 -4.85 -8.54 -13.97
C ASP A 220 -6.38 -8.62 -13.88
N THR A 221 -7.05 -8.91 -14.99
CA THR A 221 -8.53 -9.02 -15.06
C THR A 221 -9.02 -10.45 -15.27
N VAL A 222 -8.10 -11.41 -15.33
CA VAL A 222 -8.43 -12.80 -15.69
C VAL A 222 -9.01 -13.51 -14.48
N CYS A 223 -10.30 -13.81 -14.57
CA CYS A 223 -10.96 -14.59 -13.53
C CYS A 223 -12.21 -15.32 -14.06
N PRO A 224 -12.04 -16.49 -14.72
CA PRO A 224 -13.14 -17.17 -15.40
C PRO A 224 -14.32 -17.56 -14.49
N GLY A 225 -14.05 -17.80 -13.21
CA GLY A 225 -15.08 -18.14 -12.23
C GLY A 225 -15.98 -16.96 -11.84
N LEU A 226 -15.59 -15.71 -12.11
CA LEU A 226 -16.41 -14.52 -11.87
C LEU A 226 -17.48 -14.34 -12.96
N THR A 227 -18.42 -15.28 -13.05
CA THR A 227 -19.59 -15.17 -13.92
C THR A 227 -20.68 -14.31 -13.29
N SER A 228 -21.61 -13.78 -14.09
CA SER A 228 -22.77 -13.02 -13.58
C SER A 228 -23.60 -13.80 -12.56
N GLU A 229 -23.72 -15.12 -12.73
CA GLU A 229 -24.38 -16.02 -11.78
C GLU A 229 -23.61 -16.08 -10.45
N LYS A 230 -22.29 -16.22 -10.49
CA LYS A 230 -21.46 -16.26 -9.29
C LYS A 230 -21.47 -14.94 -8.52
N ARG A 231 -21.58 -13.79 -9.20
CA ARG A 231 -21.78 -12.50 -8.53
C ARG A 231 -23.11 -12.41 -7.76
N GLN A 232 -24.16 -13.07 -8.25
CA GLN A 232 -25.48 -13.07 -7.61
C GLN A 232 -25.60 -14.12 -6.48
N THR A 233 -24.84 -15.21 -6.58
CA THR A 233 -24.89 -16.34 -5.64
C THR A 233 -23.73 -16.35 -4.64
N ASN A 234 -22.97 -15.25 -4.57
CA ASN A 234 -21.85 -15.12 -3.66
C ASN A 234 -22.32 -15.17 -2.20
N PRO A 235 -21.85 -16.13 -1.39
CA PRO A 235 -22.26 -16.23 0.01
C PRO A 235 -21.55 -15.23 0.93
N LEU A 236 -20.47 -14.59 0.45
CA LEU A 236 -19.65 -13.68 1.26
C LEU A 236 -20.16 -12.24 1.15
N SER A 237 -20.19 -11.53 2.29
CA SER A 237 -20.52 -10.11 2.33
C SER A 237 -19.72 -9.39 3.41
N LEU A 238 -19.27 -8.18 3.12
CA LEU A 238 -18.44 -7.36 3.98
C LEU A 238 -19.20 -6.16 4.53
N LYS A 239 -18.93 -5.86 5.79
CA LYS A 239 -19.30 -4.61 6.42
C LYS A 239 -18.10 -4.03 7.17
N ILE A 240 -17.54 -2.94 6.64
CA ILE A 240 -16.53 -2.18 7.37
C ILE A 240 -17.20 -1.42 8.51
N LYS A 241 -16.75 -1.69 9.74
CA LYS A 241 -17.17 -0.94 10.93
C LYS A 241 -16.36 0.33 11.09
N LYS A 242 -15.06 0.24 10.83
CA LYS A 242 -14.08 1.32 10.98
C LYS A 242 -12.82 0.97 10.16
N MET A 243 -12.17 1.97 9.60
CA MET A 243 -10.81 1.88 9.07
C MET A 243 -10.06 3.13 9.53
N ASP A 244 -8.93 2.94 10.21
CA ASP A 244 -8.07 4.01 10.68
C ASP A 244 -6.74 3.95 9.94
N THR A 245 -6.18 5.12 9.63
CA THR A 245 -4.81 5.23 9.11
C THR A 245 -3.90 5.74 10.23
N LEU A 246 -2.84 5.01 10.52
CA LEU A 246 -1.88 5.30 11.57
C LEU A 246 -0.50 5.50 10.96
N MET A 247 0.21 6.55 11.38
CA MET A 247 1.53 6.89 10.83
C MET A 247 2.66 6.68 11.85
N ASP A 248 2.39 6.87 13.14
CA ASP A 248 3.41 6.79 14.18
C ASP A 248 3.45 5.41 14.87
N GLU A 249 4.67 5.01 15.26
CA GLU A 249 4.95 3.70 15.87
C GLU A 249 4.14 3.46 17.16
N MET A 250 3.91 4.49 17.97
CA MET A 250 3.22 4.36 19.26
C MET A 250 1.74 4.07 19.06
N SER A 251 1.08 4.79 18.14
CA SER A 251 -0.32 4.55 17.78
C SER A 251 -0.52 3.19 17.13
N ILE A 252 0.42 2.76 16.27
CA ILE A 252 0.42 1.42 15.66
C ILE A 252 0.48 0.36 16.76
N LYS A 253 1.49 0.41 17.64
CA LYS A 253 1.64 -0.56 18.74
C LYS A 253 0.44 -0.59 19.67
N HIS A 254 -0.09 0.59 20.02
CA HIS A 254 -1.28 0.68 20.86
C HIS A 254 -2.49 0.02 20.21
N THR A 255 -2.75 0.31 18.93
CA THR A 255 -3.90 -0.23 18.19
C THR A 255 -3.77 -1.74 18.01
N MET A 256 -2.60 -2.24 17.64
CA MET A 256 -2.35 -3.68 17.53
C MET A 256 -2.62 -4.42 18.85
N LEU A 257 -2.18 -3.87 19.99
CA LEU A 257 -2.42 -4.48 21.29
C LEU A 257 -3.88 -4.40 21.75
N LYS A 258 -4.55 -3.28 21.44
CA LYS A 258 -5.94 -3.05 21.81
C LYS A 258 -6.89 -3.95 21.02
N HIS A 259 -6.66 -4.06 19.72
CA HIS A 259 -7.58 -4.74 18.81
C HIS A 259 -7.17 -6.19 18.53
N ARG A 260 -5.88 -6.55 18.69
CA ARG A 260 -5.33 -7.87 18.34
C ARG A 260 -5.76 -8.32 16.94
N GLN A 261 -5.70 -7.39 15.99
CA GLN A 261 -6.12 -7.58 14.61
C GLN A 261 -4.95 -7.30 13.69
N ALA A 262 -4.91 -8.04 12.58
CA ALA A 262 -3.93 -7.81 11.54
C ALA A 262 -4.18 -6.43 10.91
N MET A 263 -3.12 -5.76 10.47
CA MET A 263 -3.22 -4.43 9.85
C MET A 263 -2.50 -4.41 8.51
N SER A 264 -2.98 -3.58 7.59
CA SER A 264 -2.22 -3.27 6.38
C SER A 264 -1.11 -2.27 6.73
N LEU A 265 0.11 -2.55 6.31
CA LEU A 265 1.27 -1.66 6.42
C LEU A 265 1.74 -1.28 5.02
N THR A 266 1.72 0.01 4.72
CA THR A 266 2.39 0.54 3.54
C THR A 266 3.78 1.04 3.95
N THR A 267 4.82 0.59 3.24
CA THR A 267 6.20 1.03 3.43
C THR A 267 6.87 1.27 2.09
N ALA A 268 7.89 2.12 2.05
CA ALA A 268 8.79 2.16 0.91
C ALA A 268 9.75 0.97 0.99
N THR A 269 9.95 0.27 -0.12
CA THR A 269 11.06 -0.68 -0.27
C THR A 269 12.26 0.06 -0.83
N PRO A 270 13.45 -0.16 -0.26
CA PRO A 270 14.68 0.37 -0.84
C PRO A 270 15.46 -0.72 -1.57
N TYR A 271 16.10 -0.39 -2.68
CA TYR A 271 17.27 -1.13 -3.12
C TYR A 271 18.50 -0.72 -2.31
N THR A 272 19.43 -1.64 -2.17
CA THR A 272 20.76 -1.34 -1.63
C THR A 272 21.85 -1.81 -2.58
N THR A 273 22.87 -0.98 -2.76
CA THR A 273 24.07 -1.39 -3.49
C THR A 273 24.91 -2.27 -2.59
N HIS A 274 25.01 -3.55 -2.92
CA HIS A 274 25.87 -4.49 -2.22
C HIS A 274 27.29 -4.43 -2.80
N TYR A 275 28.31 -4.37 -1.95
CA TYR A 275 29.71 -4.36 -2.38
C TYR A 275 30.34 -5.72 -2.12
N TYR A 276 30.74 -6.40 -3.19
CA TYR A 276 31.42 -7.69 -3.09
C TYR A 276 32.94 -7.47 -3.06
N PRO A 277 33.62 -7.79 -1.94
CA PRO A 277 35.07 -7.58 -1.83
C PRO A 277 35.81 -8.54 -2.74
N CYS A 278 36.73 -8.02 -3.55
CA CYS A 278 37.63 -8.81 -4.39
C CYS A 278 38.67 -9.55 -3.55
N ILE A 279 38.29 -10.71 -3.01
CA ILE A 279 39.11 -11.61 -2.20
C ILE A 279 39.01 -13.05 -2.73
N GLY A 280 39.97 -13.91 -2.36
CA GLY A 280 39.93 -15.33 -2.73
C GLY A 280 39.84 -15.56 -4.24
N GLU A 281 38.94 -16.46 -4.66
CA GLU A 281 38.71 -16.78 -6.08
C GLU A 281 38.14 -15.59 -6.88
N LEU A 282 37.37 -14.71 -6.22
CA LEU A 282 36.80 -13.51 -6.85
C LEU A 282 37.89 -12.53 -7.29
N ALA A 283 39.00 -12.45 -6.55
CA ALA A 283 40.14 -11.59 -6.88
C ALA A 283 40.81 -11.95 -8.23
N ALA A 284 40.68 -13.19 -8.70
CA ALA A 284 41.22 -13.62 -9.99
C ALA A 284 40.33 -13.24 -11.18
N GLN A 285 39.12 -12.73 -10.94
CA GLN A 285 38.19 -12.35 -12.00
C GLN A 285 38.57 -10.98 -12.58
N GLY A 286 38.37 -10.81 -13.89
CA GLY A 286 38.73 -9.56 -14.59
C GLY A 286 38.07 -8.30 -14.00
N ARG A 287 36.84 -8.43 -13.48
CA ARG A 287 36.12 -7.35 -12.79
C ARG A 287 36.79 -6.85 -11.52
N CYS A 288 37.63 -7.68 -10.89
CA CYS A 288 38.41 -7.35 -9.71
C CYS A 288 39.81 -6.80 -10.04
N ASN A 289 40.13 -6.60 -11.31
CA ASN A 289 41.35 -5.90 -11.70
C ASN A 289 41.22 -4.41 -11.31
N PRO A 290 42.19 -3.81 -10.59
CA PRO A 290 42.17 -2.38 -10.28
C PRO A 290 42.13 -1.45 -11.51
N ALA A 291 42.49 -1.94 -12.69
CA ALA A 291 42.35 -1.21 -13.96
C ALA A 291 40.95 -1.35 -14.60
N SER A 292 40.08 -2.21 -14.06
CA SER A 292 38.69 -2.38 -14.50
C SER A 292 37.84 -1.21 -14.03
N THR A 293 36.89 -0.78 -14.85
CA THR A 293 35.86 0.20 -14.47
C THR A 293 34.83 -0.36 -13.50
N GLU A 294 34.77 -1.68 -13.34
CA GLU A 294 33.88 -2.36 -12.38
C GLU A 294 34.47 -2.45 -10.97
N CYS A 295 35.78 -2.20 -10.82
CA CYS A 295 36.45 -2.17 -9.53
C CYS A 295 36.31 -0.78 -8.90
N THR A 296 35.51 -0.68 -7.85
CA THR A 296 35.34 0.55 -7.07
C THR A 296 36.02 0.45 -5.71
N LEU A 297 36.26 1.59 -5.07
CA LEU A 297 36.75 1.61 -3.69
C LEU A 297 35.72 0.93 -2.77
N CYS A 298 36.18 0.00 -1.93
CA CYS A 298 35.33 -0.63 -0.94
C CYS A 298 34.83 0.36 0.12
N PRO A 299 33.59 0.17 0.64
CA PRO A 299 33.12 0.87 1.83
C PRO A 299 34.06 0.68 3.03
N PRO A 300 34.14 1.65 3.96
CA PRO A 300 35.03 1.59 5.13
C PRO A 300 34.85 0.34 6.00
N GLU A 301 33.65 -0.23 6.01
CA GLU A 301 33.30 -1.44 6.77
C GLU A 301 33.93 -2.71 6.16
N LEU A 302 34.35 -2.68 4.89
CA LEU A 302 34.95 -3.80 4.15
C LEU A 302 36.46 -3.58 3.91
N SER A 303 37.22 -3.48 5.00
CA SER A 303 38.66 -3.19 4.97
C SER A 303 39.59 -4.31 4.46
N MET A 304 39.03 -5.47 4.08
CA MET A 304 39.82 -6.64 3.66
C MET A 304 40.51 -6.47 2.30
N THR A 305 40.02 -5.55 1.47
CA THR A 305 40.57 -5.23 0.14
C THR A 305 40.18 -3.79 -0.22
N THR A 306 40.92 -3.18 -1.14
CA THR A 306 40.60 -1.84 -1.65
C THR A 306 39.65 -1.89 -2.85
N CYS A 307 39.51 -3.05 -3.50
CA CYS A 307 38.69 -3.24 -4.69
C CYS A 307 37.43 -4.04 -4.36
N CYS A 308 36.27 -3.44 -4.64
CA CYS A 308 34.96 -4.08 -4.53
C CYS A 308 34.21 -3.96 -5.85
N VAL A 309 33.38 -4.94 -6.15
CA VAL A 309 32.44 -4.88 -7.28
C VAL A 309 31.07 -4.51 -6.73
N PRO A 310 30.47 -3.37 -7.14
CA PRO A 310 29.12 -3.01 -6.74
C PRO A 310 28.08 -3.86 -7.49
N ILE A 311 27.10 -4.36 -6.76
CA ILE A 311 25.86 -4.91 -7.31
C ILE A 311 24.77 -3.90 -6.98
N GLU A 312 24.45 -3.07 -7.97
CA GLU A 312 23.39 -2.07 -7.89
C GLU A 312 22.01 -2.74 -7.93
N MET A 313 21.00 -2.04 -7.42
CA MET A 313 19.60 -2.50 -7.42
C MET A 313 19.42 -3.86 -6.73
N GLY A 314 20.27 -4.16 -5.74
CA GLY A 314 20.16 -5.36 -4.94
C GLY A 314 18.96 -5.26 -4.00
N GLU A 315 18.19 -6.34 -3.92
CA GLU A 315 17.14 -6.48 -2.94
C GLU A 315 17.69 -6.31 -1.52
N ASN A 316 16.91 -5.66 -0.66
CA ASN A 316 17.32 -5.31 0.68
C ASN A 316 16.72 -6.25 1.75
N TYR A 317 16.46 -7.51 1.42
CA TYR A 317 15.95 -8.49 2.37
C TYR A 317 16.79 -9.77 2.35
N ASN A 318 16.82 -10.51 3.45
CA ASN A 318 17.46 -11.83 3.50
C ASN A 318 16.46 -12.96 3.19
N MET A 319 16.96 -14.19 3.11
CA MET A 319 16.12 -15.38 2.86
C MET A 319 15.07 -15.66 3.96
N ASP A 320 15.21 -15.01 5.12
CA ASP A 320 14.26 -15.08 6.23
C ASP A 320 13.22 -13.94 6.19
N GLY A 321 13.25 -13.09 5.14
CA GLY A 321 12.32 -11.97 4.96
C GLY A 321 12.64 -10.75 5.83
N GLU A 322 13.85 -10.66 6.40
CA GLU A 322 14.26 -9.51 7.20
C GLU A 322 14.80 -8.40 6.29
N PHE A 323 14.16 -7.22 6.36
CA PHE A 323 14.64 -6.03 5.66
C PHE A 323 15.93 -5.49 6.30
N ILE A 324 16.97 -5.39 5.50
CA ILE A 324 18.27 -4.85 5.84
C ILE A 324 18.22 -3.34 5.61
N THR A 325 18.61 -2.58 6.63
CA THR A 325 18.72 -1.12 6.56
C THR A 325 20.18 -0.71 6.36
N SER A 326 20.41 0.25 5.46
CA SER A 326 21.73 0.78 5.15
C SER A 326 21.68 2.29 4.91
N HIS A 327 22.79 2.98 5.13
CA HIS A 327 22.87 4.42 4.86
C HIS A 327 22.92 4.75 3.35
N VAL A 328 23.14 3.74 2.50
CA VAL A 328 23.17 3.85 1.02
C VAL A 328 21.95 3.20 0.36
N MET A 329 20.77 3.37 0.97
CA MET A 329 19.51 2.89 0.40
C MET A 329 18.99 3.85 -0.68
N THR A 330 18.53 3.29 -1.80
CA THR A 330 17.85 4.03 -2.86
C THR A 330 16.38 3.58 -2.90
N PRO A 331 15.39 4.48 -2.97
CA PRO A 331 13.99 4.08 -3.08
C PRO A 331 13.75 3.22 -4.33
N GLU A 332 13.16 2.04 -4.15
CA GLU A 332 12.63 1.19 -5.24
C GLU A 332 11.20 1.63 -5.56
N GLY A 333 10.33 1.63 -4.54
CA GLY A 333 8.91 1.86 -4.70
C GLY A 333 8.15 1.73 -3.39
N GLY A 334 6.82 1.75 -3.48
CA GLY A 334 5.93 1.45 -2.36
C GLY A 334 5.55 -0.03 -2.36
N HIS A 335 5.43 -0.60 -1.17
CA HIS A 335 4.99 -1.97 -0.96
C HIS A 335 3.99 -2.03 0.20
N VAL A 336 3.03 -2.93 0.11
CA VAL A 336 1.99 -3.10 1.13
C VAL A 336 2.02 -4.52 1.67
N MET A 337 2.08 -4.67 2.98
CA MET A 337 2.14 -5.96 3.68
C MET A 337 1.04 -6.06 4.74
N THR A 338 0.77 -7.27 5.20
CA THR A 338 -0.03 -7.49 6.42
C THR A 338 0.88 -7.65 7.63
N LEU A 339 0.63 -6.84 8.67
CA LEU A 339 1.28 -6.90 9.99
C LEU A 339 0.47 -7.72 11.00
#